data_AF-A0A9D7QS19-F1
#
_entry.id   AF-A0A9D7QS19-F1
#
_cell.length_a   1.000
_cell.length_b   1.000
_cell.length_c   1.000
_cell.angle_alpha   90.00
_cell.angle_beta   90.00
_cell.angle_gamma   90.00
#
_symmetry.space_group_name_H-M   'P 1'
#
loop_
_entity.id
_entity.type
_entity.pdbx_description
1 polymer ?
#
loop_
_entity_poly.entity_id
_entity_poly.type
_entity_poly.pdbx_seq_one_letter_code
_entity_poly.pdbx_strand_id
1 'polypeptide(L)'
;MATASANWPNARRDPSLIKLIVRAHQAKKALAEPANPSLEAAASSMGLSNQYFCSLLRLGYLAPDITVAILDGRQPAHLNRQYLARINNLPIDWSSQREMLGFA
;
A
#
# COMPACT_ATOMS: atom_id res chain seq x y z
N MET A 1 10.89 3.81 -30.53
CA MET A 1 9.77 3.10 -29.87
C MET A 1 9.54 3.77 -28.52
N ALA A 2 8.31 4.27 -28.34
CA ALA A 2 7.68 4.95 -27.21
C ALA A 2 8.50 5.36 -25.96
N THR A 3 8.79 6.65 -25.83
CA THR A 3 8.76 7.33 -24.52
C THR A 3 7.42 8.06 -24.44
N ALA A 4 6.39 7.40 -23.93
CA ALA A 4 5.16 8.09 -23.56
C ALA A 4 5.51 9.06 -22.43
N SER A 5 5.51 10.35 -22.75
CA SER A 5 5.65 11.43 -21.77
C SER A 5 4.50 11.29 -20.78
N ALA A 6 4.79 10.76 -19.59
CA ALA A 6 3.82 10.62 -18.52
C ALA A 6 3.47 12.03 -18.04
N ASN A 7 2.47 12.62 -18.67
CA ASN A 7 1.90 13.89 -18.28
C ASN A 7 1.10 13.67 -17.00
N TRP A 8 1.72 13.78 -15.83
CA TRP A 8 1.02 13.75 -14.54
C TRP A 8 0.43 15.13 -14.25
N PRO A 9 -0.86 15.39 -14.54
CA PRO A 9 -1.45 16.68 -14.28
C PRO A 9 -1.69 16.75 -12.77
N ASN A 10 -0.95 17.62 -12.09
CA ASN A 10 -0.98 17.82 -10.63
C ASN A 10 -0.54 16.60 -9.80
N ALA A 11 0.78 16.45 -9.61
CA ALA A 11 1.38 15.64 -8.56
C ALA A 11 1.01 16.20 -7.16
N ARG A 12 -0.25 16.03 -6.76
CA ARG A 12 -0.75 16.45 -5.47
C ARG A 12 -0.68 15.24 -4.55
N ARG A 13 0.36 15.20 -3.72
CA ARG A 13 0.48 14.24 -2.61
C ARG A 13 -0.86 14.14 -1.88
N ASP A 14 -1.44 12.95 -1.84
CA ASP A 14 -2.66 12.67 -1.07
C ASP A 14 -2.23 12.29 0.36
N PRO A 15 -2.42 13.16 1.37
CA PRO A 15 -1.97 12.88 2.73
C PRO A 15 -2.68 11.68 3.36
N SER A 16 -3.92 11.41 2.93
CA SER A 16 -4.71 10.27 3.42
C SER A 16 -4.19 8.95 2.87
N LEU A 17 -3.80 8.95 1.59
CA LEU A 17 -3.16 7.80 0.96
C LEU A 17 -1.77 7.54 1.54
N ILE A 18 -0.95 8.59 1.72
CA ILE A 18 0.37 8.48 2.35
C ILE A 18 0.22 7.91 3.78
N LYS A 19 -0.73 8.43 4.57
CA LYS A 19 -0.99 7.91 5.93
C LYS A 19 -1.42 6.43 5.91
N LEU A 20 -2.18 6.00 4.90
CA LEU A 20 -2.55 4.59 4.74
C LEU A 20 -1.30 3.72 4.50
N ILE A 21 -0.40 4.13 3.60
CA ILE A 21 0.86 3.41 3.33
C ILE A 21 1.75 3.37 4.57
N VAL A 22 1.89 4.49 5.29
CA VAL A 22 2.65 4.51 6.55
C VAL A 22 2.10 3.50 7.55
N ARG A 23 0.77 3.43 7.72
CA ARG A 23 0.14 2.43 8.60
C ARG A 23 0.35 1.01 8.11
N ALA A 24 0.36 0.78 6.81
CA ALA A 24 0.64 -0.52 6.22
C ALA A 24 2.06 -1.02 6.55
N HIS A 25 3.05 -0.13 6.46
CA HIS A 25 4.42 -0.43 6.88
C HIS A 25 4.55 -0.62 8.40
N GLN A 26 3.80 0.13 9.21
CA GLN A 26 3.74 -0.09 10.66
C GLN A 26 3.15 -1.48 10.99
N ALA A 27 2.10 -1.91 10.30
CA ALA A 27 1.54 -3.25 10.48
C ALA A 27 2.54 -4.35 10.13
N LYS A 28 3.28 -4.18 9.02
CA LYS A 28 4.36 -5.10 8.65
C LYS A 28 5.46 -5.16 9.71
N LYS A 29 5.83 -4.01 10.28
CA LYS A 29 6.80 -3.95 11.38
C LYS A 29 6.27 -4.65 12.63
N ALA A 30 5.04 -4.36 13.04
CA ALA A 30 4.41 -4.99 14.21
C ALA A 30 4.37 -6.52 14.08
N LEU A 31 4.07 -7.05 12.89
CA LEU A 31 4.10 -8.50 12.66
C LEU A 31 5.50 -9.10 12.78
N ALA A 32 6.55 -8.34 12.46
CA ALA A 32 7.94 -8.78 12.54
C ALA A 32 8.56 -8.59 13.94
N GLU A 33 7.86 -7.92 14.86
CA GLU A 33 8.35 -7.67 16.21
C GLU A 33 8.27 -8.96 17.05
N PRO A 34 9.36 -9.41 17.70
CA PRO A 34 9.35 -10.63 18.52
C PRO A 34 8.34 -10.61 19.68
N ALA A 35 7.92 -9.42 20.11
CA ALA A 35 6.90 -9.23 21.14
C ALA A 35 5.48 -9.63 20.68
N ASN A 36 5.25 -9.75 19.37
CA ASN A 36 3.97 -10.13 18.78
C ASN A 36 4.04 -11.56 18.23
N PRO A 37 3.73 -12.60 19.03
CA PRO A 37 3.87 -13.99 18.63
C PRO A 37 2.86 -14.46 17.58
N SER A 38 1.83 -13.66 17.29
CA SER A 38 0.79 -13.99 16.31
C SER A 38 0.26 -12.75 15.60
N LEU A 39 -0.54 -12.99 14.56
CA LEU A 39 -1.24 -11.93 13.82
C LEU A 39 -2.23 -11.17 14.72
N GLU A 40 -2.95 -11.88 15.59
CA GLU A 40 -3.88 -11.32 16.55
C GLU A 40 -3.17 -10.45 17.59
N ALA A 41 -1.99 -10.88 18.05
CA ALA A 41 -1.17 -10.12 18.98
C ALA A 41 -0.66 -8.83 18.31
N ALA A 42 -0.17 -8.91 17.08
CA ALA A 42 0.27 -7.75 16.31
C ALA A 42 -0.88 -6.77 16.04
N ALA A 43 -2.06 -7.27 15.62
CA ALA A 43 -3.25 -6.44 15.44
C ALA A 43 -3.68 -5.74 16.73
N SER A 44 -3.68 -6.49 17.85
CA SER A 44 -4.04 -5.98 19.18
C SER A 44 -3.04 -4.93 19.69
N SER A 45 -1.74 -5.11 19.43
CA SER A 45 -0.69 -4.14 19.79
C SER A 45 -0.89 -2.78 19.11
N MET A 46 -1.55 -2.76 17.95
CA MET A 46 -1.90 -1.56 17.20
C MET A 46 -3.33 -1.06 17.46
N GLY A 47 -4.10 -1.76 18.31
CA GLY A 47 -5.51 -1.44 18.58
C GLY A 47 -6.43 -1.63 17.37
N LEU A 48 -6.12 -2.60 16.49
CA LEU A 48 -6.85 -2.85 15.25
C LEU A 48 -7.57 -4.19 15.28
N SER A 49 -8.66 -4.32 14.50
CA SER A 49 -9.27 -5.62 14.23
C SER A 49 -8.37 -6.46 13.32
N ASN A 50 -8.43 -7.79 13.45
CA ASN A 50 -7.67 -8.72 12.59
C ASN A 50 -7.93 -8.48 11.10
N GLN A 51 -9.20 -8.24 10.73
CA GLN A 51 -9.57 -7.99 9.35
C GLN A 51 -8.89 -6.74 8.79
N TYR A 52 -8.93 -5.63 9.54
CA TYR A 52 -8.30 -4.38 9.10
C TYR A 52 -6.77 -4.47 9.11
N PHE A 53 -6.19 -5.16 10.09
CA PHE A 53 -4.77 -5.44 10.14
C PHE A 53 -4.31 -6.26 8.92
N CYS A 54 -5.03 -7.30 8.53
CA CYS A 54 -4.76 -8.07 7.31
C CYS A 54 -4.86 -7.21 6.04
N SER A 55 -5.79 -6.25 5.99
CA SER A 55 -5.84 -5.28 4.88
C SER A 55 -4.61 -4.37 4.85
N LEU A 56 -4.13 -3.90 6.00
CA LEU A 56 -2.89 -3.12 6.09
C LEU A 56 -1.66 -3.93 5.73
N LEU A 57 -1.55 -5.18 6.19
CA LEU A 57 -0.44 -6.07 5.84
C LEU A 57 -0.31 -6.25 4.33
N ARG A 58 -1.42 -6.50 3.63
CA ARG A 58 -1.44 -6.61 2.16
C ARG A 58 -0.81 -5.39 1.50
N LEU A 59 -1.19 -4.20 1.95
CA LEU A 59 -0.61 -2.95 1.45
C LEU A 59 0.86 -2.75 1.85
N GLY A 60 1.30 -3.33 2.98
CA GLY A 60 2.68 -3.25 3.46
C GLY A 60 3.67 -4.08 2.63
N TYR A 61 3.16 -4.91 1.72
CA TYR A 61 3.92 -5.71 0.76
C TYR A 61 3.76 -5.23 -0.69
N LEU A 62 3.30 -3.99 -0.89
CA LEU A 62 3.35 -3.35 -2.20
C LEU A 62 4.78 -3.31 -2.76
N ALA A 63 4.87 -3.40 -4.09
CA ALA A 63 6.12 -3.23 -4.81
C ALA A 63 6.78 -1.88 -4.42
N PRO A 64 8.10 -1.85 -4.13
CA PRO A 64 8.76 -0.66 -3.60
C PRO A 64 8.59 0.59 -4.49
N ASP A 65 8.60 0.42 -5.81
CA ASP A 65 8.41 1.49 -6.79
C ASP A 65 7.00 2.11 -6.73
N ILE A 66 5.97 1.31 -6.44
CA ILE A 66 4.59 1.78 -6.24
C ILE A 66 4.50 2.63 -4.97
N THR A 67 5.11 2.17 -3.88
CA THR A 67 5.20 2.92 -2.62
C THR A 67 5.88 4.27 -2.84
N VAL A 68 7.01 4.31 -3.56
CA VAL A 68 7.72 5.55 -3.89
C VAL A 68 6.85 6.48 -4.74
N ALA A 69 6.18 5.96 -5.77
CA ALA A 69 5.30 6.76 -6.60
C ALA A 69 4.14 7.39 -5.81
N ILE A 70 3.56 6.66 -4.86
CA ILE A 70 2.52 7.19 -3.95
C ILE A 70 3.06 8.33 -3.07
N LEU A 71 4.25 8.16 -2.49
CA LEU A 71 4.89 9.17 -1.64
C LEU A 71 5.25 10.44 -2.44
N ASP A 72 5.61 10.27 -3.71
CA ASP A 72 5.93 11.36 -4.63
C ASP A 72 4.68 12.03 -5.23
N GLY A 73 3.49 11.46 -5.06
CA GLY A 73 2.28 11.96 -5.72
C GLY A 73 2.23 11.63 -7.21
N ARG A 74 3.00 10.63 -7.67
CA ARG A 74 3.11 10.16 -9.06
C ARG A 74 2.26 8.92 -9.34
N GLN A 75 1.44 8.47 -8.38
CA GLN A 75 0.53 7.36 -8.57
C GLN A 75 -0.56 7.69 -9.60
N PRO A 76 -1.13 6.69 -10.30
CA PRO A 76 -2.28 6.89 -11.17
C PRO A 76 -3.47 7.55 -10.45
N ALA A 77 -4.23 8.40 -11.13
CA ALA A 77 -5.31 9.19 -10.53
C ALA A 77 -6.44 8.37 -9.87
N HIS A 78 -6.67 7.14 -10.36
CA HIS A 78 -7.65 6.21 -9.78
C HIS A 78 -7.16 5.58 -8.47
N LEU A 79 -5.85 5.59 -8.20
CA LEU A 79 -5.21 4.97 -7.05
C LEU A 79 -5.25 5.91 -5.85
N ASN A 80 -6.39 5.89 -5.16
CA ASN A 80 -6.63 6.64 -3.93
C ASN A 80 -6.80 5.72 -2.72
N ARG A 81 -6.90 6.32 -1.53
CA ARG A 81 -7.06 5.58 -0.26
C ARG A 81 -8.23 4.59 -0.29
N GLN A 82 -9.38 4.99 -0.85
CA GLN A 82 -10.59 4.18 -0.86
C GLN A 82 -10.44 2.98 -1.79
N TYR A 83 -9.80 3.18 -2.95
CA TYR A 83 -9.47 2.11 -3.89
C TYR A 83 -8.55 1.08 -3.24
N LEU A 84 -7.39 1.49 -2.70
CA LEU A 84 -6.46 0.57 -2.04
C LEU A 84 -7.06 -0.17 -0.84
N ALA A 85 -7.87 0.52 -0.03
CA ALA A 85 -8.50 -0.10 1.14
C ALA A 85 -9.55 -1.17 0.77
N ARG A 86 -10.10 -1.13 -0.45
CA ARG A 86 -11.11 -2.10 -0.93
C ARG A 86 -10.51 -3.27 -1.70
N ILE A 87 -9.23 -3.20 -2.08
CA ILE A 87 -8.54 -4.31 -2.76
C ILE A 87 -8.34 -5.46 -1.77
N ASN A 88 -9.09 -6.55 -1.99
CA ASN A 88 -8.98 -7.77 -1.17
C ASN A 88 -8.04 -8.81 -1.80
N ASN A 89 -7.85 -8.76 -3.11
CA ASN A 89 -7.10 -9.73 -3.93
C ASN A 89 -5.83 -9.13 -4.53
N LEU A 90 -5.10 -8.31 -3.77
CA LEU A 90 -3.81 -7.78 -4.23
C LEU A 90 -2.83 -8.95 -4.48
N PRO A 91 -2.29 -9.11 -5.70
CA PRO A 91 -1.34 -10.17 -6.00
C PRO A 91 -0.09 -10.07 -5.12
N ILE A 92 0.51 -11.22 -4.78
CA ILE A 92 1.80 -11.24 -4.07
C ILE A 92 2.96 -10.92 -5.01
N ASP A 93 2.84 -11.29 -6.29
CA ASP A 93 3.83 -10.99 -7.33
C ASP A 93 3.81 -9.50 -7.69
N TRP A 94 4.98 -8.86 -7.69
CA TRP A 94 5.09 -7.43 -7.95
C TRP A 94 4.81 -7.04 -9.40
N SER A 95 5.05 -7.91 -10.38
CA SER A 95 4.71 -7.61 -11.78
C SER A 95 3.20 -7.56 -11.95
N SER A 96 2.48 -8.53 -11.38
CA SER A 96 1.01 -8.52 -11.35
C SER A 96 0.44 -7.34 -10.54
N GLN A 97 1.12 -6.91 -9.46
CA GLN A 97 0.71 -5.68 -8.76
C GLN A 97 0.83 -4.46 -9.66
N ARG A 98 1.94 -4.32 -10.42
CA ARG A 98 2.13 -3.18 -11.32
C ARG A 98 1.07 -3.13 -12.41
N GLU A 99 0.77 -4.27 -13.04
CA GLU A 99 -0.30 -4.38 -14.03
C GLU A 99 -1.66 -3.98 -13.43
N MET A 100 -2.03 -4.58 -12.30
CA MET A 100 -3.31 -4.32 -11.65
C MET A 100 -3.47 -2.86 -11.21
N LEU A 101 -2.38 -2.21 -10.78
CA LEU A 101 -2.39 -0.86 -10.24
C LEU A 101 -2.03 0.23 -11.27
N GLY A 102 -1.84 -0.14 -12.54
CA GLY A 102 -1.58 0.81 -13.64
C GLY A 102 -0.17 1.40 -13.66
N PHE A 103 0.84 0.62 -13.26
CA PHE A 103 2.26 0.96 -13.30
C PHE A 103 3.05 0.24 -14.42
N ALA A 104 2.40 -0.66 -15.17
CA ALA A 104 2.95 -1.37 -16.32
C ALA A 104 2.35 -0.85 -17.64
#